data_AF-A0AB37E1W2-F1
#
_entry.id   AF-A0AB37E1W2-F1
#
_cell.length_a   1.000
_cell.length_b   1.000
_cell.length_c   1.000
_cell.angle_alpha   90.00
_cell.angle_beta   90.00
_cell.angle_gamma   90.00
#
_symmetry.space_group_name_H-M   'P 1'
#
loop_
_entity.id
_entity.type
_entity.pdbx_description
1 polymer ?
#
loop_
_entity_poly.entity_id
_entity_poly.type
_entity_poly.pdbx_seq_one_letter_code
_entity_poly.pdbx_strand_id
1 'polypeptide(L)' 'MEKARVQVKQKVKNTTWENCPIIMDFTIDNLPRDYMKRTEKINEIVEPLAEVYECQLRWNYYDSLQGNYVGKA' A
#
# COMPACT_ATOMS: atom_id res chain seq x y z
N MET A 1 -19.77 -1.66 2.72
CA MET A 1 -18.65 -1.15 3.51
C MET A 1 -17.92 -2.35 4.06
N GLU A 2 -16.60 -2.38 3.96
CA GLU A 2 -15.77 -3.51 4.40
C GLU A 2 -14.63 -3.02 5.28
N LYS A 3 -14.09 -3.95 6.07
CA LYS A 3 -12.87 -3.77 6.83
C LYS A 3 -11.75 -4.49 6.10
N ALA A 4 -10.58 -3.87 5.96
CA ALA A 4 -9.42 -4.53 5.37
C ALA A 4 -8.13 -4.17 6.10
N ARG A 5 -7.28 -5.18 6.33
CA ARG A 5 -5.90 -5.01 6.75
C ARG A 5 -5.05 -4.64 5.55
N VAL A 6 -4.22 -3.63 5.71
CA VAL A 6 -3.38 -3.03 4.67
C VAL A 6 -1.95 -3.05 5.18
N GLN A 7 -1.08 -3.69 4.41
CA GLN A 7 0.35 -3.72 4.69
C GLN A 7 1.08 -2.92 3.63
N VAL A 8 1.93 -1.99 4.05
CA VAL A 8 2.76 -1.16 3.18
C VAL A 8 4.19 -1.68 3.23
N LYS A 9 4.74 -1.99 2.07
CA LYS A 9 6.11 -2.44 1.86
C LYS A 9 6.95 -1.33 1.24
N GLN A 10 8.21 -1.24 1.65
CA GLN A 10 9.18 -0.33 1.06
C GLN A 10 10.08 -1.07 0.08
N LYS A 11 10.28 -0.53 -1.13
CA LYS A 11 11.15 -1.15 -2.12
C LYS A 11 12.60 -1.13 -1.66
N VAL A 12 13.20 -2.32 -1.60
CA VAL A 12 14.65 -2.49 -1.46
C VAL A 12 15.25 -2.75 -2.84
N LYS A 13 16.37 -2.07 -3.13
CA LYS A 13 17.12 -2.25 -4.38
C LYS A 13 17.47 -3.72 -4.59
N ASN A 14 17.37 -4.20 -5.83
CA ASN A 14 17.66 -5.58 -6.23
C ASN A 14 16.84 -6.67 -5.49
N THR A 15 15.73 -6.32 -4.86
CA THR A 15 14.88 -7.24 -4.11
C THR A 15 13.47 -7.27 -4.70
N THR A 16 12.80 -8.42 -4.72
CA THR A 16 11.39 -8.52 -5.13
C THR A 16 10.47 -7.96 -4.05
N TRP A 17 9.23 -7.59 -4.37
CA TRP A 17 8.30 -6.99 -3.39
C TRP A 17 7.91 -7.97 -2.27
N GLU A 18 7.95 -9.26 -2.54
CA GLU A 18 7.64 -10.33 -1.58
C GLU A 18 8.65 -10.29 -0.43
N ASN A 19 9.92 -10.05 -0.74
CA ASN A 19 11.03 -9.99 0.20
C ASN A 19 11.29 -8.59 0.77
N CYS A 20 10.52 -7.58 0.35
CA CYS A 20 10.63 -6.23 0.88
C CYS A 20 10.01 -6.13 2.29
N PRO A 21 10.60 -5.33 3.19
CA PRO A 21 10.08 -5.16 4.55
C PRO A 21 8.73 -4.47 4.54
N ILE A 22 7.86 -4.87 5.48
CA ILE A 22 6.63 -4.14 5.81
C ILE A 22 7.02 -3.01 6.76
N ILE A 23 6.73 -1.78 6.36
CA ILE A 23 7.01 -0.57 7.16
C ILE A 23 5.77 -0.07 7.90
N MET A 24 4.58 -0.44 7.44
CA MET A 24 3.32 -0.13 8.10
C MET A 24 2.32 -1.27 7.95
N ASP A 25 1.55 -1.52 9.00
CA ASP A 25 0.50 -2.53 9.03
C ASP A 25 -0.67 -1.96 9.83
N PHE A 26 -1.77 -1.70 9.14
CA PHE A 26 -2.92 -1.05 9.73
C PHE A 26 -4.22 -1.60 9.17
N THR A 27 -5.32 -1.29 9.84
CA THR A 27 -6.64 -1.70 9.40
C THR A 27 -7.48 -0.48 9.08
N ILE A 28 -8.12 -0.49 7.93
CA ILE A 28 -9.07 0.54 7.51
C ILE A 28 -10.48 -0.02 7.65
N ASP A 29 -11.30 0.65 8.45
CA ASP A 29 -12.73 0.39 8.53
C ASP A 29 -13.48 1.19 7.45
N ASN A 30 -14.69 0.76 7.09
CA ASN A 30 -15.58 1.49 6.19
C ASN A 30 -15.02 1.74 4.77
N LEU A 31 -14.30 0.76 4.22
CA LEU A 31 -13.85 0.78 2.84
C LEU A 31 -15.01 0.52 1.86
N PRO A 32 -15.04 1.21 0.71
CA PRO A 32 -15.96 0.91 -0.39
C PRO A 32 -15.83 -0.55 -0.84
N ARG A 33 -16.96 -1.16 -1.20
CA ARG A 33 -16.94 -2.50 -1.81
C ARG A 33 -16.36 -2.46 -3.22
N ASP A 34 -16.68 -1.40 -3.96
CA ASP A 34 -16.16 -1.13 -5.29
C ASP A 34 -14.62 -1.05 -5.29
N TYR A 35 -13.98 -1.80 -6.18
CA TYR A 35 -12.53 -1.96 -6.22
C TYR A 35 -11.81 -0.64 -6.51
N MET A 36 -12.32 0.17 -7.44
CA MET A 36 -11.69 1.42 -7.85
C MET A 36 -11.74 2.43 -6.69
N LYS A 37 -12.92 2.67 -6.14
CA LYS A 37 -13.10 3.60 -4.99
C LYS A 37 -12.33 3.16 -3.76
N ARG A 38 -12.18 1.86 -3.56
CA ARG A 38 -11.38 1.30 -2.47
C ARG A 38 -9.89 1.59 -2.67
N THR A 39 -9.39 1.37 -3.87
CA THR A 39 -7.98 1.61 -4.24
C THR A 39 -7.64 3.09 -4.12
N GLU A 40 -8.51 3.99 -4.58
CA GLU A 40 -8.36 5.44 -4.42
C GLU A 40 -8.17 5.85 -2.96
N LYS A 41 -9.05 5.40 -2.05
CA LYS A 41 -8.94 5.70 -0.61
C LYS A 41 -7.63 5.24 0.02
N ILE A 42 -7.04 4.14 -0.46
CA ILE A 42 -5.76 3.68 0.09
C ILE A 42 -4.61 4.49 -0.48
N ASN A 43 -4.68 4.84 -1.76
CA ASN A 43 -3.67 5.69 -2.37
C ASN A 43 -3.61 7.05 -1.66
N GLU A 44 -4.75 7.64 -1.30
CA GLU A 44 -4.80 8.87 -0.49
C GLU A 44 -4.03 8.78 0.84
N ILE A 45 -3.88 7.57 1.40
CA ILE A 45 -3.13 7.33 2.65
C ILE A 45 -1.65 7.06 2.36
N VAL A 46 -1.35 6.29 1.31
CA VAL A 46 0.00 5.77 1.04
C VAL A 46 0.85 6.72 0.19
N GLU A 47 0.25 7.48 -0.73
CA GLU A 47 0.96 8.41 -1.61
C GLU A 47 1.75 9.48 -0.84
N PRO A 48 1.19 10.17 0.17
CA PRO A 48 1.97 11.14 0.96
C PRO A 48 3.14 10.51 1.71
N LEU A 49 3.04 9.23 2.08
CA LEU A 49 4.12 8.52 2.77
C LEU A 49 5.28 8.25 1.81
N ALA A 50 5.00 7.93 0.55
CA ALA A 50 6.05 7.71 -0.45
C ALA A 50 6.87 8.98 -0.68
N GLU A 51 6.22 10.14 -0.65
CA GLU A 51 6.89 11.46 -0.70
C GLU A 51 7.73 11.72 0.55
N VAL A 52 7.17 11.55 1.74
CA VAL A 52 7.88 11.80 3.02
C VAL A 52 9.09 10.90 3.19
N TYR A 53 8.99 9.63 2.80
CA TYR A 53 10.09 8.66 2.92
C TYR A 53 11.03 8.64 1.71
N GLU A 54 10.77 9.48 0.69
CA GLU A 54 11.50 9.52 -0.59
C GLU A 54 11.78 8.12 -1.15
N CYS A 55 10.76 7.26 -1.16
CA CYS A 55 10.93 5.87 -1.52
C CYS A 55 9.71 5.27 -2.24
N GLN A 56 9.94 4.16 -2.94
CA GLN A 56 8.87 3.42 -3.60
C GLN A 56 8.12 2.56 -2.59
N LEU A 57 6.80 2.71 -2.52
CA LEU A 57 5.93 1.98 -1.60
C LEU A 57 4.93 1.09 -2.35
N ARG A 58 4.63 -0.08 -1.81
CA ARG A 58 3.56 -0.95 -2.32
C ARG A 58 2.66 -1.36 -1.19
N TRP A 59 1.35 -1.31 -1.39
CA TRP A 59 0.39 -1.79 -0.40
C TRP A 59 -0.36 -3.04 -0.87
N ASN A 60 -0.68 -3.94 0.07
CA ASN A 60 -1.36 -5.21 -0.18
C ASN A 60 -2.53 -5.43 0.78
N TYR A 61 -3.54 -6.20 0.35
CA TYR A 61 -4.65 -6.68 1.18
C TYR A 61 -4.55 -8.19 1.36
N TYR A 62 -4.79 -8.71 2.58
CA TYR A 62 -4.94 -10.16 2.83
C TYR A 62 -3.85 -11.02 2.15
N ASP A 63 -2.60 -10.57 2.21
CA ASP A 63 -1.43 -11.20 1.56
C ASP A 63 -1.53 -11.36 0.02
N SER A 64 -2.54 -10.78 -0.62
CA SER A 64 -2.69 -10.69 -2.07
C SER A 64 -2.16 -9.34 -2.58
N LEU A 65 -1.26 -9.40 -3.56
CA LEU A 65 -0.67 -8.22 -4.21
C LEU A 65 -1.73 -7.50 -5.06
N GLN A 66 -2.20 -6.32 -4.65
CA GLN A 66 -3.36 -5.67 -5.29
C GLN A 66 -3.01 -4.31 -5.92
N GLY A 67 -2.22 -3.45 -5.25
CA GLY A 67 -1.84 -2.12 -5.74
C GLY A 67 -0.33 -1.92 -5.90
N ASN A 68 0.08 -0.90 -6.66
CA ASN A 68 1.47 -0.43 -6.80
C ASN A 68 1.47 1.11 -6.81
N TYR A 69 2.21 1.76 -5.91
CA TYR A 69 2.48 3.20 -6.00
C TYR A 69 3.99 3.44 -6.07
N VAL A 70 4.49 3.60 -7.29
CA VAL A 70 5.89 3.96 -7.52
C VAL A 70 6.01 5.46 -7.27
N GLY A 71 6.20 5.85 -6.01
CA GLY A 71 6.78 7.17 -5.72
C GLY A 71 8.02 7.31 -6.58
N LYS A 72 8.10 8.34 -7.43
CA LYS A 72 9.26 8.52 -8.30
C LYS A 72 10.50 8.54 -7.41
N ALA A 73 11.35 7.53 -7.59
CA ALA A 73 12.71 7.53 -7.06
C ALA A 73 13.53 8.59 -7.82
#